data_AF-A0A392MT83-F1
#
_entry.id   AF-A0A392MT83-F1
#
_cell.length_a   1.000
_cell.length_b   1.000
_cell.length_c   1.000
_cell.angle_alpha   90.00
_cell.angle_beta   90.00
_cell.angle_gamma   90.00
#
_symmetry.space_group_name_H-M   'P 1'
#
loop_
_entity.id
_entity.type
_entity.pdbx_description
1 polymer ?
#
loop_
_entity_poly.entity_id
_entity_poly.type
_entity_poly.pdbx_seq_one_letter_code
_entity_poly.pdbx_strand_id
1 'polypeptide(L)'
;MKLIVKACEEYGFFNVINHGIPHDIITKMEEVGFDFFAKPMEQKKLVAFDKPFGYGCKNIGFNGDMGEVEYLLLNANVPSIPNDTSYFRLKKIFHGWIPAIERGLETLDVRIDL
;
A
#
# COMPACT_ATOMS: atom_id res chain seq x y z
N MET A 1 -6.22 -9.33 -22.75
CA MET A 1 -5.05 -10.17 -22.40
C MET A 1 -3.79 -9.90 -23.23
N LYS A 2 -3.83 -9.83 -24.57
CA LYS A 2 -2.61 -9.68 -25.41
C LYS A 2 -1.73 -8.48 -25.04
N LEU A 3 -2.35 -7.34 -24.73
CA LEU A 3 -1.64 -6.12 -24.30
C LEU A 3 -0.95 -6.30 -22.93
N ILE A 4 -1.60 -6.97 -21.98
CA ILE A 4 -1.03 -7.28 -20.66
C ILE A 4 0.22 -8.16 -20.81
N VAL A 5 0.10 -9.25 -21.58
CA VAL A 5 1.22 -10.18 -21.81
C VAL A 5 2.40 -9.43 -22.41
N LYS A 6 2.16 -8.64 -23.46
CA LYS A 6 3.19 -7.83 -24.11
C LYS A 6 3.83 -6.83 -23.15
N ALA A 7 3.04 -6.14 -22.34
CA ALA A 7 3.56 -5.18 -21.37
C ALA A 7 4.43 -5.84 -20.28
N CYS A 8 4.02 -7.03 -19.80
CA CYS A 8 4.82 -7.83 -18.88
C CYS A 8 6.15 -8.29 -19.51
N GLU A 9 6.13 -8.72 -20.77
CA GLU A 9 7.32 -9.22 -21.49
C GLU A 9 8.30 -8.11 -21.83
N GLU A 10 7.82 -6.95 -22.29
CA GLU A 10 8.67 -5.86 -22.78
C GLU A 10 9.09 -4.88 -21.68
N TYR A 11 8.23 -4.62 -20.69
CA TYR A 11 8.44 -3.57 -19.68
C TYR A 11 8.42 -4.07 -18.24
N GLY A 12 7.70 -5.15 -17.93
CA GLY A 12 7.56 -5.69 -16.58
C GLY A 12 6.58 -4.94 -15.66
N PHE A 13 5.93 -3.88 -16.16
CA PHE A 13 4.88 -3.14 -15.45
C PHE A 13 3.90 -2.47 -16.44
N PHE A 14 2.72 -2.08 -15.97
CA PHE A 14 1.72 -1.33 -16.73
C PHE A 14 0.75 -0.62 -15.78
N ASN A 15 0.07 0.41 -16.28
CA ASN A 15 -1.01 1.07 -15.55
C ASN A 15 -2.35 0.39 -15.86
N VAL A 16 -3.18 0.29 -14.82
CA VAL A 16 -4.59 -0.07 -14.98
C VAL A 16 -5.41 1.18 -14.76
N ILE A 17 -6.26 1.51 -15.72
CA ILE A 17 -7.26 2.57 -15.60
C ILE A 17 -8.64 1.95 -15.56
N ASN A 18 -9.65 2.72 -15.13
CA ASN A 18 -11.04 2.23 -15.04
C ASN A 18 -11.18 0.91 -14.26
N HIS A 19 -10.32 0.68 -13.27
CA HIS A 19 -10.25 -0.55 -12.46
C HIS A 19 -11.48 -0.81 -11.58
N GLY A 20 -12.55 -0.02 -11.66
CA GLY A 20 -13.77 -0.21 -10.86
C GLY A 20 -13.64 0.04 -9.35
N ILE A 21 -12.43 0.15 -8.80
CA ILE A 21 -12.20 0.55 -7.40
C ILE A 21 -12.82 1.93 -7.14
N PRO A 22 -13.77 2.05 -6.18
CA PRO A 22 -14.37 3.31 -5.81
C PRO A 22 -13.35 4.34 -5.33
N HIS A 23 -13.45 5.57 -5.83
CA HIS A 23 -12.53 6.65 -5.49
C HIS A 23 -12.51 6.96 -3.98
N ASP A 24 -13.64 6.81 -3.28
CA ASP A 24 -13.72 7.07 -1.84
C ASP A 24 -12.86 6.09 -1.03
N ILE A 25 -12.69 4.84 -1.50
CA ILE A 25 -11.80 3.87 -0.86
C ILE A 25 -10.34 4.26 -1.06
N ILE A 26 -9.97 4.71 -2.28
CA ILE A 26 -8.61 5.19 -2.60
C ILE A 26 -8.29 6.39 -1.71
N THR A 27 -9.15 7.41 -1.71
CA THR A 27 -8.97 8.62 -0.89
C THR A 27 -8.84 8.32 0.60
N LYS A 28 -9.70 7.45 1.16
CA LYS A 28 -9.60 7.05 2.57
C LYS A 28 -8.29 6.33 2.90
N MET A 29 -7.78 5.51 1.99
CA MET A 29 -6.51 4.81 2.17
C MET A 29 -5.33 5.79 2.13
N GLU A 30 -5.33 6.72 1.19
CA GLU A 30 -4.34 7.80 1.09
C GLU A 30 -4.34 8.68 2.33
N GLU A 31 -5.51 9.21 2.73
CA GLU A 31 -5.68 10.06 3.92
C GLU A 31 -5.08 9.39 5.17
N VAL A 32 -5.42 8.12 5.41
CA VAL A 32 -4.94 7.42 6.61
C VAL A 32 -3.47 7.04 6.52
N GLY A 33 -2.92 6.84 5.31
CA GLY A 33 -1.48 6.74 5.09
C GLY A 33 -0.75 8.04 5.44
N PHE A 34 -1.20 9.17 4.90
CA PHE A 34 -0.63 10.49 5.19
C PHE A 34 -0.72 10.84 6.68
N ASP A 35 -1.89 10.64 7.29
CA ASP A 35 -2.11 10.87 8.73
C ASP A 35 -1.18 10.02 9.60
N PHE A 36 -0.86 8.80 9.17
CA PHE A 36 0.07 7.93 9.88
C PHE A 36 1.50 8.47 9.83
N PHE A 37 2.02 8.77 8.63
CA PHE A 37 3.41 9.21 8.47
C PHE A 37 3.67 10.62 9.01
N ALA A 38 2.64 11.47 9.09
CA ALA A 38 2.70 12.78 9.73
C ALA A 38 2.85 12.72 11.27
N LYS A 39 2.63 11.56 11.90
CA LYS A 39 2.79 11.41 13.35
C LYS A 39 4.26 11.53 13.79
N PRO A 40 4.51 11.95 15.05
CA PRO A 40 5.85 11.86 15.63
C PRO A 40 6.42 10.44 15.56
N MET A 41 7.73 10.34 15.33
CA MET A 41 8.44 9.06 15.20
C MET A 41 8.14 8.08 16.35
N GLU A 42 8.03 8.57 17.58
CA GLU A 42 7.74 7.74 18.75
C GLU A 42 6.37 7.05 18.66
N GLN A 43 5.36 7.71 18.08
CA GLN A 43 4.05 7.09 17.84
C GLN A 43 4.11 6.08 16.70
N LYS A 44 4.90 6.35 15.65
CA LYS A 44 5.07 5.42 14.51
C LYS A 44 5.75 4.12 14.94
N LYS A 45 6.76 4.21 15.83
CA LYS A 45 7.47 3.05 16.41
C LYS A 45 6.61 2.12 17.26
N LEU A 46 5.48 2.60 17.80
CA LEU A 46 4.53 1.74 18.52
C LEU A 46 3.86 0.72 17.59
N VAL A 47 3.87 0.97 16.28
CA VAL A 47 3.33 0.08 15.25
C VAL A 47 4.41 -0.89 14.74
N ALA A 48 5.30 -1.36 15.61
CA ALA A 48 6.28 -2.41 15.28
C ALA A 48 5.70 -3.78 15.70
N PHE A 49 5.23 -4.56 14.73
CA PHE A 49 4.74 -5.92 14.97
C PHE A 49 5.85 -6.95 14.76
N ASP A 50 5.52 -8.23 14.99
CA ASP A 50 6.37 -9.36 14.62
C ASP A 50 6.90 -9.18 13.19
N LYS A 51 8.23 -9.34 13.03
CA LYS A 51 8.87 -9.23 11.72
C LYS A 51 8.21 -10.23 10.75
N PRO A 52 7.86 -9.81 9.52
CA PRO A 52 8.29 -8.58 8.85
C PRO A 52 7.29 -7.39 8.92
N PHE A 53 6.21 -7.46 9.67
CA PHE A 53 5.13 -6.45 9.61
C PHE A 53 5.34 -5.28 10.58
N GLY A 54 4.74 -4.14 10.26
CA GLY A 54 4.80 -2.92 11.05
C GLY A 54 5.65 -1.81 10.43
N TYR A 55 5.80 -0.74 11.20
CA TYR A 55 6.60 0.43 10.85
C TYR A 55 8.09 0.09 10.90
N GLY A 56 8.83 0.60 9.91
CA GLY A 56 10.26 0.60 9.92
C GLY A 56 10.81 1.86 9.27
N CYS A 57 12.07 2.14 9.60
CA CYS A 57 12.80 3.28 9.09
C CYS A 57 14.21 2.84 8.74
N LYS A 58 14.67 3.10 7.53
CA LYS A 58 15.97 2.66 7.03
C LYS A 58 16.67 3.77 6.27
N ASN A 59 17.96 3.92 6.55
CA ASN A 59 18.84 4.70 5.70
C ASN A 59 19.01 3.98 4.36
N ILE A 60 18.87 4.71 3.28
CA ILE A 60 19.09 4.24 1.91
C ILE A 60 20.30 4.92 1.30
N GLY A 61 20.75 4.39 0.16
CA GLY A 61 21.72 5.09 -0.67
C GLY A 61 23.19 4.88 -0.28
N PHE A 62 23.55 3.69 0.17
CA PHE A 62 24.96 3.33 0.39
C PHE A 62 25.86 3.46 -0.87
N ASN A 63 25.28 3.72 -2.05
CA ASN A 63 25.94 3.85 -3.36
C ASN A 63 25.78 5.24 -4.03
N GLY A 64 25.49 6.31 -3.28
CA GLY A 64 25.59 7.69 -3.79
C GLY A 64 24.31 8.53 -3.72
N ASP A 65 23.14 7.89 -3.59
CA ASP A 65 21.93 8.57 -3.11
C ASP A 65 22.01 8.71 -1.58
N MET A 66 21.36 9.67 -0.94
CA MET A 66 21.36 9.75 0.53
C MET A 66 19.96 10.08 1.03
N GLY A 67 19.50 9.35 2.05
CA GLY A 67 18.21 9.64 2.66
C GLY A 67 17.74 8.56 3.63
N GLU A 68 16.60 8.86 4.24
CA GLU A 68 15.87 7.95 5.12
C GLU A 68 14.56 7.55 4.43
N VAL A 69 14.24 6.27 4.45
CA VAL A 69 12.96 5.73 3.98
C VAL A 69 12.19 5.18 5.16
N GLU A 70 11.05 5.79 5.41
CA GLU A 70 10.00 5.25 6.27
C GLU A 70 9.11 4.30 5.48
N TYR A 71 8.70 3.20 6.11
CA TYR A 71 7.77 2.24 5.52
C TYR A 71 6.84 1.65 6.58
N LEU A 72 5.66 1.22 6.15
CA LEU A 72 4.70 0.49 6.98
C LEU A 72 4.26 -0.78 6.23
N LEU A 73 4.60 -1.95 6.76
CA LEU A 73 4.24 -3.24 6.17
C LEU A 73 2.99 -3.80 6.85
N LEU A 74 1.95 -4.05 6.06
CA LEU A 74 0.68 -4.60 6.53
C LEU A 74 0.48 -6.00 5.96
N ASN A 75 -0.07 -6.90 6.77
CA ASN A 75 -0.44 -8.23 6.30
C ASN A 75 -1.87 -8.20 5.75
N ALA A 76 -2.04 -8.61 4.49
CA ALA A 76 -3.35 -8.72 3.82
C ALA A 76 -4.20 -9.91 4.32
N ASN A 77 -3.58 -10.90 4.96
CA ASN A 77 -4.19 -12.21 5.26
C ASN A 77 -4.50 -12.44 6.75
N VAL A 78 -4.23 -11.48 7.65
CA VAL A 78 -4.34 -11.71 9.11
C VAL A 78 -5.54 -10.96 9.72
N PRO A 79 -6.50 -11.67 10.35
CA PRO A 79 -7.60 -11.03 11.07
C PRO A 79 -7.09 -10.18 12.23
N SER A 80 -7.82 -9.11 12.50
CA SER A 80 -7.53 -8.05 13.46
C SER A 80 -7.18 -8.51 14.88
N ILE A 81 -6.09 -7.98 15.45
CA ILE A 81 -5.79 -7.52 16.85
C ILE A 81 -4.30 -7.03 16.83
N PRO A 82 -3.83 -5.98 17.55
CA PRO A 82 -4.25 -5.47 18.87
C PRO A 82 -4.48 -3.93 19.03
N ASN A 83 -4.90 -3.60 20.26
CA ASN A 83 -5.46 -2.40 20.92
C ASN A 83 -4.88 -0.97 20.70
N ASP A 84 -4.20 -0.65 19.58
CA ASP A 84 -3.88 0.75 19.29
C ASP A 84 -4.92 1.40 18.35
N THR A 85 -5.63 2.41 18.87
CA THR A 85 -6.64 3.20 18.15
C THR A 85 -6.19 3.76 16.79
N SER A 86 -4.93 4.16 16.64
CA SER A 86 -4.43 4.74 15.38
C SER A 86 -4.18 3.66 14.33
N TYR A 87 -3.54 2.56 14.73
CA TYR A 87 -3.31 1.40 13.85
C TYR A 87 -4.62 0.71 13.47
N PHE A 88 -5.59 0.68 14.38
CA PHE A 88 -6.90 0.08 14.13
C PHE A 88 -7.63 0.73 12.96
N ARG A 89 -7.58 2.07 12.84
CA ARG A 89 -8.20 2.79 11.71
C ARG A 89 -7.54 2.44 10.39
N LEU A 90 -6.20 2.44 10.36
CA LEU A 90 -5.41 2.10 9.17
C LEU A 90 -5.63 0.65 8.74
N LYS A 91 -5.57 -0.29 9.68
CA LYS A 91 -5.82 -1.71 9.41
C LYS A 91 -7.26 -1.95 8.95
N LYS A 92 -8.25 -1.25 9.51
CA LYS A 92 -9.66 -1.37 9.09
C LYS A 92 -9.87 -0.91 7.65
N ILE A 93 -9.30 0.23 7.27
CA ILE A 93 -9.42 0.75 5.89
C ILE A 93 -8.66 -0.17 4.92
N PHE A 94 -7.45 -0.61 5.30
CA PHE A 94 -6.67 -1.56 4.50
C PHE A 94 -7.43 -2.87 4.23
N HIS A 95 -8.10 -3.44 5.24
CA HIS A 95 -8.93 -4.64 5.04
C HIS A 95 -10.14 -4.39 4.13
N GLY A 96 -10.73 -3.19 4.16
CA GLY A 96 -11.80 -2.81 3.23
C GLY A 96 -11.30 -2.62 1.79
N TRP A 97 -10.02 -2.27 1.63
CA TRP A 97 -9.38 -2.04 0.33
C TRP A 97 -9.01 -3.34 -0.40
N ILE A 98 -8.60 -4.39 0.32
CA ILE A 98 -8.22 -5.69 -0.28
C ILE A 98 -9.33 -6.25 -1.20
N PRO A 99 -10.59 -6.41 -0.75
CA PRO A 99 -11.65 -6.91 -1.63
C PRO A 99 -11.99 -5.95 -2.78
N ALA A 100 -11.73 -4.65 -2.62
CA ALA A 100 -11.97 -3.68 -3.69
C ALA A 100 -10.93 -3.83 -4.81
N ILE A 101 -9.66 -4.07 -4.47
CA ILE A 101 -8.60 -4.41 -5.43
C ILE A 101 -8.94 -5.74 -6.12
N GLU A 102 -9.27 -6.78 -5.35
CA GLU A 102 -9.58 -8.11 -5.89
C GLU A 102 -10.72 -8.05 -6.92
N ARG A 103 -11.81 -7.34 -6.62
CA ARG A 103 -12.91 -7.13 -7.57
C ARG A 103 -12.54 -6.24 -8.75
N GLY A 104 -11.72 -5.21 -8.52
CA GLY A 104 -11.28 -4.31 -9.58
C GLY A 104 -10.41 -4.99 -10.63
N LEU A 105 -9.71 -6.05 -10.24
CA LEU A 105 -8.93 -6.90 -11.14
C LEU A 105 -9.79 -7.79 -12.07
N GLU A 106 -11.10 -7.90 -11.83
CA GLU A 106 -12.00 -8.68 -12.68
C GLU A 106 -12.52 -7.89 -13.90
N THR A 107 -12.45 -6.56 -13.87
CA THR A 107 -13.03 -5.66 -14.90
C THR A 107 -11.98 -4.85 -15.66
N LEU A 108 -10.74 -5.32 -15.71
CA LEU A 108 -9.57 -4.54 -16.13
C LEU A 108 -9.65 -4.05 -17.58
N ASP A 109 -9.68 -2.73 -17.75
CA ASP A 109 -9.32 -2.04 -18.98
C ASP A 109 -7.84 -1.60 -18.87
N VAL A 110 -6.99 -2.16 -19.72
CA VAL A 110 -5.54 -1.98 -19.64
C VAL A 110 -5.09 -1.01 -20.71
N ARG A 111 -4.53 0.11 -20.26
CA ARG A 111 -3.89 1.10 -21.13
C ARG A 111 -2.38 1.00 -20.95
N ILE A 112 -1.69 0.73 -22.04
CA ILE A 112 -0.24 0.89 -22.10
C ILE A 112 0.00 2.35 -22.50
N ASP A 113 0.37 3.17 -21.53
CA ASP A 113 0.91 4.49 -21.82
C ASP A 113 2.40 4.29 -22.19
N LEU A 114 2.72 4.53 -23.47
CA LEU A 114 4.10 4.58 -24.00
C LEU A 114 4.65 6.00 -23.89
#